data_AF-B0F3K6-F1
#
_entry.id   AF-B0F3K6-F1
#
_cell.length_a   1.000
_cell.length_b   1.000
_cell.length_c   1.000
_cell.angle_alpha   90.00
_cell.angle_beta   90.00
_cell.angle_gamma   90.00
#
_symmetry.space_group_name_H-M   'P 1'
#
loop_
_entity.id
_entity.type
_entity.pdbx_description
1 polymer ?
#
loop_
_entity_poly.entity_id
_entity_poly.type
_entity_poly.pdbx_seq_one_letter_code
_entity_poly.pdbx_strand_id
1 'polypeptide(L)' 'TIHGLWPSNYSKHAWVANCAGARFNNSLSPKLESRLKISWPDVESGNDTGFWAREWNKHGS' A
#
# COMPACT_ATOMS: atom_id res chain seq x y z
N THR A 1 -12.89 2.23 -4.65
CA THR A 1 -11.89 1.20 -4.33
C THR A 1 -11.07 1.65 -3.14
N ILE A 2 -10.24 0.79 -2.56
CA ILE A 2 -9.32 1.17 -1.48
C ILE A 2 -8.27 2.14 -2.06
N HIS A 3 -7.93 3.19 -1.32
CA HIS A 3 -6.78 4.05 -1.66
C HIS A 3 -5.54 3.64 -0.85
N GLY A 4 -5.67 3.52 0.46
CA GLY A 4 -4.60 3.03 1.31
C GLY A 4 -5.03 2.88 2.77
N LEU A 5 -4.19 2.21 3.56
CA LEU A 5 -4.29 2.17 5.01
C LEU A 5 -3.09 2.92 5.58
N TRP A 6 -3.34 4.04 6.25
CA TRP A 6 -2.28 4.97 6.66
C TRP A 6 -2.20 5.05 8.19
N PRO A 7 -1.05 4.70 8.80
CA PRO A 7 -0.86 4.88 10.23
C PRO A 7 -0.87 6.36 10.61
N SER A 8 -1.47 6.67 11.76
CA SER A 8 -1.48 8.02 12.33
C SER A 8 -0.95 8.01 13.76
N ASN A 9 -0.28 9.09 14.15
CA ASN A 9 0.13 9.31 15.53
C ASN A 9 -0.57 10.58 16.04
N TYR A 10 -1.83 10.41 16.45
CA TYR A 10 -2.76 11.48 16.80
C TYR A 10 -2.19 12.55 17.74
N SER A 11 -1.24 12.18 18.61
CA SER A 11 -0.62 13.09 19.58
C SER A 11 0.66 13.78 19.11
N LYS A 12 1.22 13.43 17.94
CA LYS A 12 2.45 14.04 17.43
C LYS A 12 2.32 14.57 16.01
N HIS A 13 1.89 13.75 15.04
CA HIS A 13 1.77 14.11 13.61
C HIS A 13 0.56 13.38 12.99
N ALA A 14 -0.18 14.07 12.13
CA ALA A 14 -1.44 13.54 11.56
C ALA A 14 -1.26 12.29 10.67
N TRP A 15 -0.07 12.05 10.11
CA TRP A 15 0.24 10.85 9.32
C TRP A 15 1.69 10.42 9.50
N VAL A 16 1.90 9.11 9.66
CA VAL A 16 3.23 8.49 9.67
C VAL A 16 3.55 8.03 8.25
N ALA A 17 4.75 8.36 7.76
CA ALA A 17 5.18 7.98 6.41
C ALA A 17 6.70 7.75 6.34
N ASN A 18 7.13 6.95 5.36
CA ASN A 18 8.53 6.64 5.04
C ASN A 18 9.34 6.06 6.21
N CYS A 19 8.70 5.24 7.05
CA CYS A 19 9.40 4.49 8.09
C CYS A 19 10.43 3.54 7.49
N ALA A 20 11.55 3.35 8.19
CA ALA A 20 12.54 2.34 7.83
C ALA A 20 11.93 0.94 8.04
N GLY A 21 12.03 0.07 7.04
CA GLY A 21 11.44 -1.27 7.10
C GLY A 21 11.69 -2.09 5.83
N ALA A 22 11.08 -3.27 5.78
CA ALA A 22 11.17 -4.14 4.61
C ALA A 22 10.50 -3.45 3.41
N ARG A 23 11.21 -3.40 2.27
CA ARG A 23 10.63 -2.90 1.01
C ARG A 23 9.59 -3.87 0.48
N PHE A 24 8.64 -3.34 -0.28
CA PHE A 24 7.64 -4.17 -0.94
C PHE A 24 8.33 -5.22 -1.82
N ASN A 25 7.89 -6.46 -1.69
CA ASN A 25 8.24 -7.55 -2.57
C ASN A 25 6.94 -8.10 -3.18
N ASN A 26 6.90 -8.23 -4.50
CA ASN A 26 5.74 -8.74 -5.21
C ASN A 26 5.59 -10.28 -5.12
N SER A 27 5.84 -10.84 -3.94
CA SER A 27 5.69 -12.28 -3.65
C SER A 27 4.34 -12.54 -2.96
N LEU A 28 3.26 -12.02 -3.56
CA LEU A 28 1.91 -12.14 -3.02
C LEU A 28 1.35 -13.53 -3.34
N SER A 29 0.58 -14.11 -2.42
CA SER A 29 -0.16 -15.33 -2.74
C SER A 29 -1.21 -15.04 -3.83
N PRO A 30 -1.50 -15.99 -4.76
CA PRO A 30 -2.49 -15.77 -5.83
C PRO A 30 -3.88 -15.36 -5.32
N LYS A 31 -4.26 -15.87 -4.15
CA LYS A 31 -5.53 -15.53 -3.48
C LYS A 31 -5.56 -14.07 -3.00
N LEU A 32 -4.43 -13.56 -2.51
CA LEU A 32 -4.33 -12.17 -2.10
C LEU A 32 -4.30 -11.25 -3.33
N GLU A 33 -3.50 -11.58 -4.33
CA GLU A 33 -3.37 -10.79 -5.57
C GLU A 33 -4.72 -10.62 -6.28
N SER A 34 -5.52 -11.69 -6.42
CA SER A 34 -6.85 -11.61 -7.02
C SER A 34 -7.82 -10.71 -6.25
N ARG A 35 -7.74 -10.69 -4.91
CA ARG A 35 -8.55 -9.78 -4.08
C ARG A 35 -8.09 -8.33 -4.22
N LEU A 36 -6.78 -8.10 -4.29
CA LEU A 36 -6.20 -6.77 -4.44
C LEU A 36 -6.54 -6.15 -5.79
N LYS A 37 -6.47 -6.92 -6.89
CA LYS A 37 -6.88 -6.45 -8.23
C LYS A 37 -8.33 -5.95 -8.29
N ILE A 38 -9.22 -6.53 -7.48
CA ILE A 38 -10.63 -6.11 -7.41
C ILE A 38 -10.82 -4.93 -6.45
N SER A 39 -10.23 -5.02 -5.26
CA SER A 39 -10.57 -4.12 -4.14
C SER A 39 -9.64 -2.90 -4.04
N TRP A 40 -8.41 -3.04 -4.51
CA TRP A 40 -7.33 -2.06 -4.39
C TRP A 40 -6.55 -1.85 -5.72
N PRO A 41 -7.23 -1.60 -6.87
CA PRO A 41 -6.57 -1.32 -8.14
C PRO A 41 -5.96 0.09 -8.21
N ASP A 42 -5.00 0.27 -9.11
CA ASP A 42 -4.53 1.56 -9.58
C ASP A 42 -5.51 2.11 -10.62
N VAL A 43 -6.30 3.11 -10.21
CA VAL A 43 -7.33 3.73 -11.05
C VAL A 43 -6.80 4.85 -11.96
N GLU A 44 -5.54 5.27 -11.79
CA GLU A 44 -4.93 6.33 -12.59
C GLU A 44 -4.16 5.77 -13.78
N SER A 45 -3.27 4.81 -13.50
CA SER A 45 -2.35 4.27 -14.51
C SER A 45 -2.61 2.80 -14.89
N GLY A 46 -3.44 2.10 -14.12
CA GLY A 46 -3.65 0.66 -14.27
C GLY A 46 -2.48 -0.22 -13.81
N ASN A 47 -1.41 0.37 -13.25
CA ASN A 47 -0.27 -0.36 -12.70
C ASN A 47 -0.49 -0.70 -11.22
N ASP A 48 -1.34 -1.69 -10.97
CA ASP A 48 -1.71 -2.15 -9.63
C ASP A 48 -0.49 -2.44 -8.75
N THR A 49 0.46 -3.24 -9.24
CA THR A 49 1.66 -3.62 -8.48
C THR A 49 2.51 -2.40 -8.11
N GLY A 50 2.65 -1.44 -9.04
CA GLY A 50 3.36 -0.18 -8.78
C GLY A 50 2.68 0.64 -7.70
N PHE A 51 1.35 0.67 -7.70
CA PHE A 51 0.56 1.33 -6.67
C PHE A 51 0.69 0.66 -5.29
N TRP A 52 0.56 -0.66 -5.21
CA TRP A 52 0.75 -1.40 -3.95
C TRP A 52 2.15 -1.18 -3.37
N ALA A 53 3.17 -1.16 -4.22
CA ALA A 53 4.54 -0.89 -3.80
C ALA A 53 4.72 0.52 -3.23
N ARG A 54 4.10 1.55 -3.84
CA ARG A 54 4.14 2.93 -3.31
C ARG A 54 3.46 3.02 -1.95
N GLU A 55 2.26 2.46 -1.81
CA GLU A 55 1.50 2.50 -0.57
C GLU A 55 2.22 1.74 0.56
N TRP A 56 2.75 0.55 0.28
CA TRP A 56 3.55 -0.19 1.27
C TRP A 56 4.81 0.57 1.69
N ASN A 57 5.61 1.01 0.72
CA ASN A 57 6.89 1.65 1.01
C ASN A 57 6.76 3.00 1.71
N LYS A 58 5.61 3.67 1.56
CA LYS A 58 5.35 4.97 2.18
C LYS A 58 4.59 4.83 3.49
N HIS A 59 3.65 3.90 3.61
CA HIS A 59 2.71 3.86 4.74
C HIS A 59 2.64 2.51 5.46
N GLY A 60 3.03 1.40 4.81
CA GLY A 60 2.98 0.06 5.40
C GLY A 60 4.24 -0.36 6.14
N SER A 61 5.34 0.40 6.00
CA SER A 61 6.65 0.11 6.60
C SER A 61 6.82 0.57 8.05
#